data_AF-A0A497JPB3-F1
#
_entry.id   AF-A0A497JPB3-F1
#
_cell.length_a   1.000
_cell.length_b   1.000
_cell.length_c   1.000
_cell.angle_alpha   90.00
_cell.angle_beta   90.00
_cell.angle_gamma   90.00
#
_symmetry.space_group_name_H-M   'P 1'
#
loop_
_entity.id
_entity.type
_entity.pdbx_description
1 polymer ?
#
loop_
_entity_poly.entity_id
_entity_poly.type
_entity_poly.pdbx_seq_one_letter_code
_entity_poly.pdbx_strand_id
1 'polypeptide(L)'
;MIEMRPPKHSPLFLAICIALAIMLFISYPIPVYAIPIVPIIGILSLAFGLFSGWVIWGLSQKEARSPGVTLDSYVSEIASAYEHDVQMLSSYGYTVIASLERMRLYYARLAEHRVLDYLDKDTEYLDQYEYEIMIDVANDLCNLTNAYFTSLDNILDHLNWLSYDRFTGDLQNYKIYVGNYITPHARNLDDVSDIWIYFEVTGNQPVKVFDCNTKTLANATTLQRFDARHVLILAGSVITGIAVKLGAGGTVEYGYHIVSFIGPNGEIKKIDLGYQNLKKWHVLDVVNYIDSIYDTAWSYAKAYHQMLRGVGYTNKNQVPDNLLVVPPDVVFPTPWNLEQNYSMTPEEVMAYYVGLLESLQKWFNESNYRLAQYLSHLNVTMPDVREWLKNVVIRFPNGTIWLNVTRLIPIWYPGIQTFYPGQDNVLQNPMGALVQLPNGEWMYVQIPSGYMINPALIHTPFGETTNPWTLQPYQGGFNPIYEQYQSPEPE
;
A
#
# COMPACT_ATOMS: atom_id res chain seq x y z
N MET A 1 12.93 -6.96 48.40
CA MET A 1 12.47 -6.08 47.29
C MET A 1 12.90 -6.73 46.00
N ILE A 2 11.99 -6.96 45.06
CA ILE A 2 12.31 -7.49 43.73
C ILE A 2 11.88 -6.42 42.72
N GLU A 3 12.84 -5.67 42.20
CA GLU A 3 12.60 -4.66 41.18
C GLU A 3 12.50 -5.34 39.81
N MET A 4 11.34 -5.92 39.53
CA MET A 4 11.05 -6.54 38.24
C MET A 4 10.71 -5.46 37.20
N ARG A 5 11.53 -5.33 36.15
CA ARG A 5 11.13 -5.37 34.71
C ARG A 5 12.18 -4.80 33.74
N PRO A 6 12.57 -5.61 32.75
CA PRO A 6 12.87 -5.14 31.39
C PRO A 6 11.84 -5.71 30.40
N PRO A 7 10.75 -4.99 30.09
CA PRO A 7 10.24 -4.94 28.71
C PRO A 7 9.54 -3.57 28.38
N LYS A 8 9.09 -3.21 27.17
CA LYS A 8 8.81 -3.93 25.90
C LYS A 8 9.30 -3.12 24.68
N HIS A 9 9.33 -3.75 23.50
CA HIS A 9 9.51 -3.06 22.21
C HIS A 9 8.40 -2.04 21.91
N SER A 10 8.78 -0.97 21.19
CA SER A 10 7.87 -0.10 20.42
C SER A 10 8.23 0.19 18.92
N PRO A 11 9.17 -0.47 18.20
CA PRO A 11 9.49 -0.11 16.80
C PRO A 11 8.67 -0.82 15.70
N LEU A 12 7.90 -1.87 16.01
CA LEU A 12 6.98 -2.48 15.01
C LEU A 12 5.95 -1.45 14.49
N PHE A 13 5.66 -0.46 15.33
CA PHE A 13 4.89 0.75 15.07
C PHE A 13 5.57 1.71 14.07
N LEU A 14 6.91 1.68 13.94
CA LEU A 14 7.67 2.50 12.99
C LEU A 14 7.99 1.77 11.67
N ALA A 15 8.04 0.44 11.65
CA ALA A 15 8.31 -0.31 10.42
C ALA A 15 7.20 -0.16 9.37
N ILE A 16 5.95 -0.17 9.82
CA ILE A 16 4.77 0.10 8.99
C ILE A 16 4.79 1.56 8.45
N CYS A 17 5.58 2.49 9.03
CA CYS A 17 5.74 3.83 8.46
C CYS A 17 6.34 3.80 7.06
N ILE A 18 7.12 2.77 6.76
CA ILE A 18 7.97 2.75 5.57
C ILE A 18 7.62 1.56 4.68
N ALA A 19 7.17 0.41 5.20
CA ALA A 19 6.63 -0.68 4.37
C ALA A 19 5.49 -0.23 3.40
N LEU A 20 4.73 0.83 3.75
CA LEU A 20 3.75 1.44 2.84
C LEU A 20 4.29 2.66 2.09
N ALA A 21 5.34 3.30 2.60
CA ALA A 21 6.15 4.18 1.79
C ALA A 21 6.88 3.32 0.75
N ILE A 22 6.32 3.31 -0.46
CA ILE A 22 7.09 2.99 -1.67
C ILE A 22 6.97 1.54 -2.20
N MET A 23 5.82 0.94 -1.90
CA MET A 23 4.95 0.29 -2.91
C MET A 23 4.62 1.25 -4.09
N LEU A 24 4.64 2.56 -3.77
CA LEU A 24 4.65 3.81 -4.54
C LEU A 24 5.83 3.93 -5.57
N PHE A 25 6.24 2.91 -6.35
CA PHE A 25 7.23 3.15 -7.45
C PHE A 25 6.99 2.73 -8.92
N ILE A 26 5.80 2.24 -9.30
CA ILE A 26 5.25 2.19 -10.69
C ILE A 26 5.39 0.81 -11.34
N SER A 27 4.25 0.17 -11.62
CA SER A 27 4.13 -1.07 -12.40
C SER A 27 3.97 -0.83 -13.90
N TYR A 28 4.81 0.04 -14.48
CA TYR A 28 4.85 0.47 -15.90
C TYR A 28 3.55 1.12 -16.47
N PRO A 29 3.55 1.72 -17.68
CA PRO A 29 4.60 2.47 -18.41
C PRO A 29 4.21 4.00 -18.41
N ILE A 30 4.45 4.94 -19.34
CA ILE A 30 5.05 4.99 -20.70
C ILE A 30 6.08 6.18 -20.83
N PRO A 31 6.00 7.27 -21.65
CA PRO A 31 7.15 8.19 -21.86
C PRO A 31 7.12 9.48 -21.00
N VAL A 32 8.14 10.33 -21.20
CA VAL A 32 8.36 11.64 -20.54
C VAL A 32 8.48 12.77 -21.58
N TYR A 33 7.88 13.93 -21.31
CA TYR A 33 8.48 15.26 -21.60
C TYR A 33 7.85 16.35 -20.72
N ALA A 34 8.69 17.25 -20.18
CA ALA A 34 8.40 18.32 -19.22
C ALA A 34 7.99 17.89 -17.79
N ILE A 35 8.65 18.47 -16.78
CA ILE A 35 8.47 18.16 -15.35
C ILE A 35 7.54 19.20 -14.70
N PRO A 36 6.50 18.75 -13.97
CA PRO A 36 6.26 19.29 -12.63
C PRO A 36 5.76 18.24 -11.62
N ILE A 37 6.35 18.19 -10.40
CA ILE A 37 5.84 17.79 -9.05
C ILE A 37 5.00 16.49 -8.84
N VAL A 38 4.32 15.96 -9.85
CA VAL A 38 3.41 14.81 -9.85
C VAL A 38 4.04 13.42 -9.52
N PRO A 39 5.35 13.11 -9.64
CA PRO A 39 5.84 11.73 -9.61
C PRO A 39 5.34 10.85 -8.48
N ILE A 40 5.30 11.33 -7.23
CA ILE A 40 4.91 10.54 -6.04
C ILE A 40 3.45 10.04 -6.12
N ILE A 41 2.56 10.81 -6.73
CA ILE A 41 1.12 10.73 -6.45
C ILE A 41 0.42 9.72 -7.36
N GLY A 42 0.85 9.62 -8.62
CA GLY A 42 0.37 8.61 -9.59
C GLY A 42 0.80 7.17 -9.27
N ILE A 43 1.42 6.96 -8.11
CA ILE A 43 2.00 5.68 -7.71
C ILE A 43 1.52 5.19 -6.36
N LEU A 44 1.14 6.10 -5.45
CA LEU A 44 0.24 5.74 -4.35
C LEU A 44 -0.98 5.01 -4.92
N SER A 45 -1.50 5.45 -6.07
CA SER A 45 -2.66 4.84 -6.70
C SER A 45 -2.42 3.46 -7.32
N LEU A 46 -1.25 3.22 -7.94
CA LEU A 46 -0.88 1.90 -8.46
C LEU A 46 -0.60 0.89 -7.33
N ALA A 47 0.01 1.36 -6.23
CA ALA A 47 0.38 0.55 -5.08
C ALA A 47 -0.81 -0.23 -4.48
N PHE A 48 -1.92 0.46 -4.24
CA PHE A 48 -3.15 -0.13 -3.71
C PHE A 48 -3.82 -1.11 -4.70
N GLY A 49 -3.69 -0.87 -6.01
CA GLY A 49 -4.03 -1.85 -7.05
C GLY A 49 -3.20 -3.14 -6.92
N LEU A 50 -1.89 -3.05 -6.71
CA LEU A 50 -1.02 -4.22 -6.52
C LEU A 50 -1.33 -5.00 -5.24
N PHE A 51 -1.74 -4.34 -4.15
CA PHE A 51 -2.20 -5.06 -2.95
C PHE A 51 -3.47 -5.89 -3.24
N SER A 52 -4.44 -5.32 -3.98
CA SER A 52 -5.60 -6.09 -4.45
C SER A 52 -5.19 -7.25 -5.36
N GLY A 53 -4.19 -7.06 -6.23
CA GLY A 53 -3.60 -8.12 -7.05
C GLY A 53 -2.94 -9.24 -6.23
N TRP A 54 -2.31 -8.92 -5.10
CA TRP A 54 -1.71 -9.92 -4.20
C TRP A 54 -2.78 -10.70 -3.42
N VAL A 55 -3.90 -10.05 -3.05
CA VAL A 55 -5.08 -10.72 -2.48
C VAL A 55 -5.74 -11.64 -3.52
N ILE A 56 -5.94 -11.18 -4.76
CA ILE A 56 -6.49 -11.98 -5.88
C ILE A 56 -5.57 -13.15 -6.25
N TRP A 57 -4.24 -12.97 -6.18
CA TRP A 57 -3.28 -14.07 -6.32
C TRP A 57 -3.39 -15.07 -5.17
N GLY A 58 -3.50 -14.60 -3.92
CA GLY A 58 -3.72 -15.45 -2.75
C GLY A 58 -5.03 -16.24 -2.77
N LEU A 59 -6.11 -15.65 -3.32
CA LEU A 59 -7.36 -16.35 -3.64
C LEU A 59 -7.09 -17.52 -4.60
N SER A 60 -6.48 -17.24 -5.76
CA SER A 60 -6.18 -18.26 -6.79
C SER A 60 -5.26 -19.40 -6.31
N GLN A 61 -4.39 -19.16 -5.32
CA GLN A 61 -3.58 -20.21 -4.70
C GLN A 61 -4.38 -21.09 -3.73
N LYS A 62 -5.25 -20.51 -2.89
CA LYS A 62 -6.02 -21.25 -1.87
C LYS A 62 -7.11 -22.12 -2.50
N GLU A 63 -7.67 -21.72 -3.64
CA GLU A 63 -8.60 -22.53 -4.44
C GLU A 63 -8.00 -23.89 -4.89
N ALA A 64 -6.67 -24.02 -4.87
CA ALA A 64 -5.95 -25.10 -5.52
C ALA A 64 -5.36 -26.16 -4.56
N ARG A 65 -6.12 -26.65 -3.55
CA ARG A 65 -6.08 -28.05 -3.01
C ARG A 65 -6.99 -28.29 -1.79
N SER A 66 -8.02 -29.13 -1.95
CA SER A 66 -8.64 -29.88 -0.85
C SER A 66 -9.24 -31.21 -1.36
N PRO A 67 -8.84 -32.38 -0.83
CA PRO A 67 -9.35 -33.68 -1.30
C PRO A 67 -10.46 -34.24 -0.39
N GLY A 68 -11.73 -33.96 -0.71
CA GLY A 68 -12.88 -34.46 0.06
C GLY A 68 -14.24 -34.12 -0.54
N VAL A 69 -14.37 -34.15 -1.87
CA VAL A 69 -15.34 -33.34 -2.60
C VAL A 69 -16.79 -33.85 -2.52
N THR A 70 -17.65 -33.08 -1.85
CA THR A 70 -19.01 -32.81 -2.36
C THR A 70 -19.02 -31.43 -3.01
N LEU A 71 -20.00 -31.14 -3.86
CA LEU A 71 -20.13 -29.81 -4.48
C LEU A 71 -20.41 -28.72 -3.43
N ASP A 72 -21.24 -29.03 -2.41
CA ASP A 72 -21.46 -28.17 -1.24
C ASP A 72 -20.16 -27.87 -0.48
N SER A 73 -19.27 -28.88 -0.28
CA SER A 73 -18.00 -28.66 0.45
C SER A 73 -17.03 -27.78 -0.35
N TYR A 74 -16.95 -27.98 -1.67
CA TYR A 74 -16.10 -27.16 -2.54
C TYR A 74 -16.52 -25.68 -2.55
N VAL A 75 -17.82 -25.40 -2.65
CA VAL A 75 -18.34 -24.02 -2.59
C VAL A 75 -18.19 -23.43 -1.19
N SER A 76 -18.27 -24.24 -0.12
CA SER A 76 -17.98 -23.80 1.25
C SER A 76 -16.51 -23.39 1.46
N GLU A 77 -15.57 -24.04 0.77
CA GLU A 77 -14.15 -23.69 0.79
C GLU A 77 -13.89 -22.35 0.07
N ILE A 78 -14.43 -22.15 -1.13
CA ILE A 78 -14.37 -20.86 -1.85
C ILE A 78 -14.94 -19.72 -0.98
N ALA A 79 -16.13 -19.93 -0.40
CA ALA A 79 -16.77 -18.94 0.45
C ALA A 79 -16.00 -18.67 1.76
N SER A 80 -15.22 -19.64 2.24
CA SER A 80 -14.37 -19.47 3.44
C SER A 80 -13.03 -18.81 3.12
N ALA A 81 -12.50 -18.97 1.91
CA ALA A 81 -11.40 -18.14 1.40
C ALA A 81 -11.83 -16.67 1.31
N TYR A 82 -12.94 -16.39 0.61
CA TYR A 82 -13.47 -15.02 0.49
C TYR A 82 -13.78 -14.38 1.85
N GLU A 83 -14.32 -15.13 2.85
CA GLU A 83 -14.50 -14.59 4.20
C GLU A 83 -13.16 -14.22 4.89
N HIS A 84 -12.11 -15.02 4.68
CA HIS A 84 -10.78 -14.73 5.22
C HIS A 84 -10.15 -13.52 4.53
N ASP A 85 -10.30 -13.37 3.22
CA ASP A 85 -9.73 -12.24 2.48
C ASP A 85 -10.52 -10.93 2.77
N VAL A 86 -11.83 -11.02 3.05
CA VAL A 86 -12.64 -9.95 3.70
C VAL A 86 -12.06 -9.53 5.07
N GLN A 87 -11.47 -10.44 5.84
CA GLN A 87 -10.78 -10.10 7.10
C GLN A 87 -9.38 -9.52 6.88
N MET A 88 -8.68 -9.93 5.81
CA MET A 88 -7.42 -9.29 5.41
C MET A 88 -7.64 -7.83 4.98
N LEU A 89 -8.75 -7.54 4.30
CA LEU A 89 -9.16 -6.17 3.97
C LEU A 89 -9.43 -5.27 5.19
N SER A 90 -9.86 -5.84 6.32
CA SER A 90 -9.95 -5.10 7.59
C SER A 90 -8.58 -4.55 8.02
N SER A 91 -7.56 -5.40 7.94
CA SER A 91 -6.17 -5.03 8.25
C SER A 91 -5.59 -4.00 7.27
N TYR A 92 -6.02 -4.07 6.00
CA TYR A 92 -5.64 -3.13 4.95
C TYR A 92 -6.19 -1.71 5.21
N GLY A 93 -7.47 -1.56 5.58
CA GLY A 93 -8.05 -0.27 5.96
C GLY A 93 -7.32 0.39 7.14
N TYR A 94 -7.00 -0.37 8.19
CA TYR A 94 -6.14 0.10 9.29
C TYR A 94 -4.74 0.51 8.83
N THR A 95 -4.18 -0.18 7.83
CA THR A 95 -2.84 0.08 7.30
C THR A 95 -2.80 1.37 6.47
N VAL A 96 -3.88 1.68 5.73
CA VAL A 96 -4.08 2.99 5.07
C VAL A 96 -4.18 4.12 6.10
N ILE A 97 -5.02 3.98 7.13
CA ILE A 97 -5.15 4.96 8.23
C ILE A 97 -3.80 5.21 8.92
N ALA A 98 -3.04 4.14 9.20
CA ALA A 98 -1.73 4.27 9.83
C ALA A 98 -0.70 4.96 8.94
N SER A 99 -0.79 4.85 7.60
CA SER A 99 0.06 5.61 6.69
C SER A 99 -0.36 7.08 6.62
N LEU A 100 -1.66 7.33 6.53
CA LEU A 100 -2.27 8.66 6.51
C LEU A 100 -1.83 9.55 7.69
N GLU A 101 -1.86 9.05 8.93
CA GLU A 101 -1.40 9.81 10.12
C GLU A 101 0.05 10.29 10.00
N ARG A 102 0.90 9.51 9.32
CA ARG A 102 2.32 9.83 9.14
C ARG A 102 2.52 10.85 8.02
N MET A 103 1.70 10.80 6.98
CA MET A 103 1.67 11.79 5.90
C MET A 103 0.95 13.09 6.29
N ARG A 104 0.21 13.13 7.41
CA ARG A 104 -0.49 14.32 7.92
C ARG A 104 0.39 15.57 8.05
N LEU A 105 1.65 15.40 8.50
CA LEU A 105 2.60 16.52 8.56
C LEU A 105 3.08 16.96 7.17
N TYR A 106 3.23 16.03 6.21
CA TYR A 106 3.53 16.37 4.81
C TYR A 106 2.39 17.22 4.21
N TYR A 107 1.13 16.80 4.37
CA TYR A 107 -0.02 17.57 3.87
C TYR A 107 -0.16 18.94 4.55
N ALA A 108 0.10 19.03 5.86
CA ALA A 108 0.18 20.33 6.54
C ALA A 108 1.29 21.23 5.96
N ARG A 109 2.50 20.69 5.73
CA ARG A 109 3.60 21.46 5.10
C ARG A 109 3.30 21.85 3.65
N LEU A 110 2.59 21.01 2.90
CA LEU A 110 2.16 21.29 1.53
C LEU A 110 1.17 22.48 1.49
N ALA A 111 0.15 22.46 2.35
CA ALA A 111 -0.81 23.55 2.48
C ALA A 111 -0.18 24.85 3.02
N GLU A 112 0.71 24.77 4.02
CA GLU A 112 1.50 25.91 4.52
C GLU A 112 2.47 26.48 3.46
N HIS A 113 3.05 25.65 2.59
CA HIS A 113 3.86 26.15 1.47
C HIS A 113 2.99 26.86 0.42
N ARG A 114 1.77 26.35 0.18
CA ARG A 114 0.83 26.91 -0.80
C ARG A 114 0.19 28.22 -0.34
N VAL A 115 -0.12 28.35 0.95
CA VAL A 115 -0.72 29.58 1.52
C VAL A 115 0.21 30.81 1.45
N LEU A 116 1.52 30.59 1.26
CA LEU A 116 2.49 31.66 0.98
C LEU A 116 2.12 32.47 -0.28
N ASP A 117 1.52 31.82 -1.27
CA ASP A 117 1.09 32.45 -2.53
C ASP A 117 -0.13 33.37 -2.32
N TYR A 118 -0.78 33.31 -1.14
CA TYR A 118 -2.00 34.02 -0.75
C TYR A 118 -1.80 34.98 0.44
N LEU A 119 -0.55 35.35 0.75
CA LEU A 119 -0.23 36.32 1.82
C LEU A 119 -0.78 37.72 1.58
N ASP A 120 -1.12 38.06 0.34
CA ASP A 120 -1.77 39.33 0.00
C ASP A 120 -3.22 39.40 0.50
N LYS A 121 -3.90 38.24 0.61
CA LYS A 121 -5.29 38.14 1.09
C LYS A 121 -5.37 38.35 2.59
N ASP A 122 -6.37 39.12 3.04
CA ASP A 122 -6.70 39.25 4.45
C ASP A 122 -7.21 37.92 5.01
N THR A 123 -6.83 37.58 6.26
CA THR A 123 -7.14 36.29 6.88
C THR A 123 -8.65 36.01 7.02
N GLU A 124 -9.49 37.06 7.07
CA GLU A 124 -10.96 36.94 7.07
C GLU A 124 -11.54 36.42 5.74
N TYR A 125 -10.83 36.64 4.62
CA TYR A 125 -11.26 36.17 3.29
C TYR A 125 -10.52 34.91 2.83
N LEU A 126 -9.60 34.37 3.64
CA LEU A 126 -8.76 33.24 3.26
C LEU A 126 -9.58 31.95 3.00
N ASP A 127 -10.70 31.76 3.70
CA ASP A 127 -11.65 30.66 3.46
C ASP A 127 -12.33 30.70 2.08
N GLN A 128 -12.30 31.83 1.37
CA GLN A 128 -12.75 31.90 -0.04
C GLN A 128 -11.75 31.25 -1.01
N TYR A 129 -10.49 31.10 -0.58
CA TYR A 129 -9.39 30.52 -1.35
C TYR A 129 -9.01 29.10 -0.87
N GLU A 130 -9.75 28.52 0.08
CA GLU A 130 -9.51 27.17 0.62
C GLU A 130 -9.29 26.15 -0.50
N TYR A 131 -10.19 26.12 -1.49
CA TYR A 131 -10.09 25.23 -2.65
C TYR A 131 -8.76 25.38 -3.42
N GLU A 132 -8.26 26.60 -3.62
CA GLU A 132 -7.04 26.86 -4.39
C GLU A 132 -5.76 26.58 -3.59
N ILE A 133 -5.79 26.81 -2.27
CA ILE A 133 -4.65 26.56 -1.36
C ILE A 133 -4.54 25.06 -1.05
N MET A 134 -5.68 24.38 -0.91
CA MET A 134 -5.76 22.95 -0.61
C MET A 134 -5.79 22.06 -1.86
N ILE A 135 -5.70 22.62 -3.07
CA ILE A 135 -5.85 21.86 -4.33
C ILE A 135 -4.87 20.69 -4.43
N ASP A 136 -3.63 20.88 -4.00
CA ASP A 136 -2.59 19.85 -4.08
C ASP A 136 -2.84 18.74 -3.05
N VAL A 137 -3.20 19.09 -1.80
CA VAL A 137 -3.64 18.13 -0.76
C VAL A 137 -4.90 17.36 -1.20
N ALA A 138 -5.87 18.04 -1.82
CA ALA A 138 -7.10 17.44 -2.32
C ALA A 138 -6.82 16.44 -3.46
N ASN A 139 -5.93 16.79 -4.40
CA ASN A 139 -5.50 15.90 -5.48
C ASN A 139 -4.86 14.63 -4.92
N ASP A 140 -3.98 14.75 -3.94
CA ASP A 140 -3.27 13.60 -3.35
C ASP A 140 -4.24 12.66 -2.61
N LEU A 141 -5.11 13.24 -1.77
CA LEU A 141 -6.15 12.49 -1.06
C LEU A 141 -7.17 11.86 -2.03
N CYS A 142 -7.46 12.51 -3.17
CA CYS A 142 -8.27 11.93 -4.25
C CYS A 142 -7.60 10.72 -4.91
N ASN A 143 -6.30 10.78 -5.21
CA ASN A 143 -5.58 9.65 -5.80
C ASN A 143 -5.51 8.45 -4.84
N LEU A 144 -5.29 8.72 -3.54
CA LEU A 144 -5.39 7.73 -2.47
C LEU A 144 -6.81 7.13 -2.36
N THR A 145 -7.84 7.98 -2.36
CA THR A 145 -9.25 7.58 -2.25
C THR A 145 -9.67 6.68 -3.40
N ASN A 146 -9.45 7.13 -4.65
CA ASN A 146 -9.73 6.36 -5.86
C ASN A 146 -9.12 4.96 -5.76
N ALA A 147 -7.84 4.88 -5.37
CA ALA A 147 -7.11 3.62 -5.33
C ALA A 147 -7.49 2.71 -4.16
N TYR A 148 -7.84 3.28 -3.00
CA TYR A 148 -8.42 2.51 -1.89
C TYR A 148 -9.74 1.86 -2.31
N PHE A 149 -10.64 2.62 -2.95
CA PHE A 149 -11.93 2.10 -3.40
C PHE A 149 -11.81 1.16 -4.59
N THR A 150 -10.93 1.42 -5.57
CA THR A 150 -10.59 0.44 -6.62
C THR A 150 -10.09 -0.89 -6.03
N SER A 151 -9.32 -0.88 -4.94
CA SER A 151 -8.90 -2.12 -4.26
C SER A 151 -10.05 -2.87 -3.58
N LEU A 152 -11.17 -2.22 -3.26
CA LEU A 152 -12.38 -2.89 -2.74
C LEU A 152 -13.25 -3.38 -3.91
N ASP A 153 -13.43 -2.55 -4.93
CA ASP A 153 -14.20 -2.87 -6.13
C ASP A 153 -13.60 -4.07 -6.88
N ASN A 154 -12.26 -4.15 -7.04
CA ASN A 154 -11.57 -5.30 -7.64
C ASN A 154 -11.91 -6.65 -6.96
N ILE A 155 -12.29 -6.64 -5.67
CA ILE A 155 -12.65 -7.84 -4.90
C ILE A 155 -14.15 -8.12 -4.99
N LEU A 156 -14.98 -7.09 -5.23
CA LEU A 156 -16.38 -7.26 -5.65
C LEU A 156 -16.50 -7.77 -7.09
N ASP A 157 -15.61 -7.33 -8.00
CA ASP A 157 -15.49 -7.84 -9.37
C ASP A 157 -15.00 -9.28 -9.40
N HIS A 158 -14.02 -9.66 -8.57
CA HIS A 158 -13.63 -11.05 -8.41
C HIS A 158 -14.79 -11.92 -7.88
N LEU A 159 -15.58 -11.40 -6.92
CA LEU A 159 -16.79 -12.07 -6.46
C LEU A 159 -17.85 -12.22 -7.58
N ASN A 160 -17.98 -11.24 -8.47
CA ASN A 160 -18.86 -11.33 -9.63
C ASN A 160 -18.36 -12.39 -10.64
N TRP A 161 -17.05 -12.40 -10.93
CA TRP A 161 -16.40 -13.42 -11.76
C TRP A 161 -16.60 -14.85 -11.25
N LEU A 162 -16.51 -15.07 -9.93
CA LEU A 162 -16.83 -16.37 -9.33
C LEU A 162 -18.27 -16.82 -9.62
N SER A 163 -19.23 -15.91 -9.74
CA SER A 163 -20.63 -16.25 -10.05
C SER A 163 -20.81 -16.67 -11.53
N TYR A 164 -20.30 -15.87 -12.48
CA TYR A 164 -20.56 -16.10 -13.91
C TYR A 164 -19.61 -17.10 -14.59
N ASP A 165 -18.36 -17.22 -14.15
CA ASP A 165 -17.36 -18.10 -14.75
C ASP A 165 -17.23 -19.42 -13.96
N ARG A 166 -17.05 -19.32 -12.63
CA ARG A 166 -16.74 -20.48 -11.78
C ARG A 166 -17.97 -21.33 -11.44
N PHE A 167 -19.13 -20.73 -11.23
CA PHE A 167 -20.38 -21.47 -10.91
C PHE A 167 -21.12 -21.92 -12.18
N THR A 168 -20.41 -22.64 -13.04
CA THR A 168 -20.87 -23.21 -14.30
C THR A 168 -20.81 -24.74 -14.29
N GLY A 169 -21.40 -25.40 -15.30
CA GLY A 169 -21.41 -26.87 -15.39
C GLY A 169 -22.10 -27.53 -14.19
N ASP A 170 -21.41 -28.44 -13.50
CA ASP A 170 -21.92 -29.09 -12.29
C ASP A 170 -22.24 -28.10 -11.15
N LEU A 171 -21.65 -26.90 -11.18
CA LEU A 171 -21.89 -25.83 -10.21
C LEU A 171 -22.98 -24.82 -10.63
N GLN A 172 -23.66 -25.02 -11.77
CA GLN A 172 -24.70 -24.08 -12.27
C GLN A 172 -25.86 -23.82 -11.29
N ASN A 173 -26.11 -24.73 -10.35
CA ASN A 173 -27.14 -24.62 -9.31
C ASN A 173 -26.67 -23.87 -8.05
N TYR A 174 -25.42 -23.41 -8.03
CA TYR A 174 -24.84 -22.59 -6.96
C TYR A 174 -24.78 -21.14 -7.42
N LYS A 175 -25.06 -20.21 -6.51
CA LYS A 175 -25.25 -18.79 -6.81
C LYS A 175 -24.67 -17.92 -5.72
N ILE A 176 -24.11 -16.78 -6.12
CA ILE A 176 -23.63 -15.75 -5.20
C ILE A 176 -24.65 -14.62 -5.17
N TYR A 177 -25.12 -14.28 -3.98
CA TYR A 177 -26.09 -13.22 -3.76
C TYR A 177 -25.49 -12.08 -2.96
N VAL A 178 -25.75 -10.84 -3.38
CA VAL A 178 -25.52 -9.64 -2.58
C VAL A 178 -26.84 -9.10 -2.01
N GLY A 179 -26.86 -8.77 -0.72
CA GLY A 179 -28.09 -8.51 0.03
C GLY A 179 -27.94 -7.44 1.11
N ASN A 180 -29.07 -6.87 1.50
CA ASN A 180 -29.22 -6.07 2.72
C ASN A 180 -29.96 -6.85 3.84
N TYR A 181 -30.73 -7.88 3.46
CA TYR A 181 -31.36 -8.87 4.33
C TYR A 181 -31.40 -10.24 3.62
N ILE A 182 -31.60 -11.33 4.36
CA ILE A 182 -31.76 -12.67 3.77
C ILE A 182 -33.15 -12.79 3.14
N THR A 183 -33.23 -12.51 1.83
CA THR A 183 -34.43 -12.63 0.95
C THR A 183 -35.62 -11.71 1.32
N PRO A 184 -36.47 -11.31 0.34
CA PRO A 184 -36.31 -11.44 -1.11
C PRO A 184 -35.45 -10.33 -1.74
N HIS A 185 -34.92 -9.39 -0.95
CA HIS A 185 -34.22 -8.19 -1.43
C HIS A 185 -32.74 -8.40 -1.83
N ALA A 186 -32.31 -9.64 -2.06
CA ALA A 186 -30.98 -9.94 -2.58
C ALA A 186 -30.94 -9.88 -4.11
N ARG A 187 -29.76 -9.72 -4.69
CA ARG A 187 -29.49 -9.83 -6.14
C ARG A 187 -28.50 -10.94 -6.39
N ASN A 188 -28.81 -11.80 -7.36
CA ASN A 188 -27.88 -12.79 -7.89
C ASN A 188 -26.82 -12.05 -8.70
N LEU A 189 -25.54 -12.39 -8.54
CA LEU A 189 -24.47 -11.69 -9.25
C LEU A 189 -24.46 -11.96 -10.75
N ASP A 190 -25.02 -13.08 -11.23
CA ASP A 190 -25.19 -13.32 -12.67
C ASP A 190 -26.05 -12.23 -13.38
N ASP A 191 -26.90 -11.50 -12.62
CA ASP A 191 -27.73 -10.40 -13.11
C ASP A 191 -27.03 -9.02 -13.03
N VAL A 192 -25.79 -8.94 -12.52
CA VAL A 192 -25.07 -7.70 -12.18
C VAL A 192 -23.91 -7.44 -13.15
N SER A 193 -23.89 -6.25 -13.76
CA SER A 193 -22.86 -5.84 -14.73
C SER A 193 -21.76 -4.94 -14.16
N ASP A 194 -21.93 -4.43 -12.95
CA ASP A 194 -21.05 -3.43 -12.31
C ASP A 194 -21.40 -3.41 -10.81
N ILE A 195 -20.39 -3.41 -9.93
CA ILE A 195 -20.54 -3.52 -8.47
C ILE A 195 -19.44 -2.71 -7.76
N TRP A 196 -19.82 -1.75 -6.93
CA TRP A 196 -18.87 -0.79 -6.34
C TRP A 196 -19.31 -0.24 -4.98
N ILE A 197 -18.38 0.40 -4.27
CA ILE A 197 -18.69 1.13 -3.03
C ILE A 197 -19.25 2.52 -3.31
N TYR A 198 -20.37 2.85 -2.64
CA TYR A 198 -21.01 4.17 -2.75
C TYR A 198 -21.10 4.91 -1.40
N PHE A 199 -21.23 6.23 -1.47
CA PHE A 199 -21.66 7.08 -0.36
C PHE A 199 -23.06 7.63 -0.62
N GLU A 200 -23.85 7.80 0.45
CA GLU A 200 -25.12 8.54 0.43
C GLU A 200 -25.15 9.58 1.55
N VAL A 201 -25.52 10.81 1.21
CA VAL A 201 -25.61 11.93 2.15
C VAL A 201 -26.82 11.78 3.07
N THR A 202 -26.58 11.87 4.38
CA THR A 202 -27.60 11.66 5.41
C THR A 202 -27.72 12.84 6.38
N GLY A 203 -28.93 13.03 6.91
CA GLY A 203 -29.26 14.16 7.77
C GLY A 203 -29.61 15.44 6.98
N ASN A 204 -29.90 16.51 7.74
CA ASN A 204 -30.55 17.71 7.22
C ASN A 204 -29.57 18.88 6.97
N GLN A 205 -28.27 18.60 6.92
CA GLN A 205 -27.22 19.58 6.64
C GLN A 205 -26.49 19.18 5.35
N PRO A 206 -26.01 20.13 4.55
CA PRO A 206 -25.18 19.81 3.39
C PRO A 206 -23.87 19.15 3.83
N VAL A 207 -23.39 18.20 3.03
CA VAL A 207 -22.08 17.57 3.21
C VAL A 207 -21.07 18.28 2.31
N LYS A 208 -19.96 18.73 2.87
CA LYS A 208 -18.86 19.33 2.10
C LYS A 208 -18.17 18.20 1.34
N VAL A 209 -18.06 18.33 0.03
CA VAL A 209 -17.43 17.32 -0.83
C VAL A 209 -16.40 17.97 -1.76
N PHE A 210 -15.39 17.20 -2.14
CA PHE A 210 -14.50 17.53 -3.26
C PHE A 210 -14.64 16.47 -4.34
N ASP A 211 -15.11 16.86 -5.52
CA ASP A 211 -15.21 16.00 -6.68
C ASP A 211 -13.81 15.82 -7.31
N CYS A 212 -13.31 14.59 -7.32
CA CYS A 212 -11.96 14.26 -7.76
C CYS A 212 -11.75 14.33 -9.28
N ASN A 213 -12.84 14.27 -10.06
CA ASN A 213 -12.80 14.27 -11.51
C ASN A 213 -12.86 15.68 -12.08
N THR A 214 -13.78 16.51 -11.58
CA THR A 214 -13.89 17.93 -11.95
C THR A 214 -12.89 18.80 -11.20
N LYS A 215 -12.35 18.31 -10.07
CA LYS A 215 -11.51 19.04 -9.12
C LYS A 215 -12.21 20.29 -8.62
N THR A 216 -13.37 20.10 -7.98
CA THR A 216 -14.15 21.21 -7.41
C THR A 216 -14.67 20.89 -6.02
N LEU A 217 -14.66 21.91 -5.14
CA LEU A 217 -15.35 21.85 -3.87
C LEU A 217 -16.84 22.14 -4.09
N ALA A 218 -17.72 21.31 -3.52
CA ALA A 218 -19.17 21.46 -3.61
C ALA A 218 -19.86 21.10 -2.28
N ASN A 219 -21.15 21.43 -2.18
CA ASN A 219 -22.01 21.05 -1.08
C ASN A 219 -23.07 20.06 -1.60
N ALA A 220 -23.01 18.82 -1.11
CA ALA A 220 -23.93 17.75 -1.47
C ALA A 220 -25.20 17.78 -0.61
N THR A 221 -26.34 17.41 -1.20
CA THR A 221 -27.66 17.45 -0.54
C THR A 221 -28.13 16.07 -0.07
N THR A 222 -29.08 16.01 0.87
CA THR A 222 -29.59 14.75 1.44
C THR A 222 -30.09 13.79 0.37
N LEU A 223 -29.79 12.49 0.52
CA LEU A 223 -30.04 11.41 -0.46
C LEU A 223 -29.23 11.51 -1.77
N GLN A 224 -28.35 12.50 -1.93
CA GLN A 224 -27.39 12.49 -3.04
C GLN A 224 -26.40 11.33 -2.86
N ARG A 225 -26.16 10.60 -3.94
CA ARG A 225 -25.27 9.42 -3.97
C ARG A 225 -24.04 9.68 -4.82
N PHE A 226 -22.93 9.08 -4.42
CA PHE A 226 -21.65 9.17 -5.10
C PHE A 226 -20.98 7.80 -5.20
N ASP A 227 -20.25 7.58 -6.28
CA ASP A 227 -19.21 6.56 -6.36
C ASP A 227 -18.07 6.95 -5.42
N ALA A 228 -17.66 6.05 -4.52
CA ALA A 228 -16.64 6.34 -3.52
C ALA A 228 -15.24 6.61 -4.12
N ARG A 229 -14.98 6.14 -5.35
CA ARG A 229 -13.73 6.42 -6.08
C ARG A 229 -13.57 7.88 -6.50
N HIS A 230 -14.67 8.64 -6.56
CA HIS A 230 -14.72 9.92 -7.29
C HIS A 230 -14.95 11.14 -6.39
N VAL A 231 -15.06 10.96 -5.07
CA VAL A 231 -15.38 12.06 -4.14
C VAL A 231 -14.64 11.94 -2.81
N LEU A 232 -14.12 13.06 -2.31
CA LEU A 232 -13.76 13.20 -0.90
C LEU A 232 -14.96 13.72 -0.12
N ILE A 233 -15.23 13.12 1.03
CA ILE A 233 -16.13 13.68 2.03
C ILE A 233 -15.27 14.52 2.99
N LEU A 234 -15.56 15.82 3.10
CA LEU A 234 -14.73 16.82 3.78
C LEU A 234 -15.48 17.62 4.87
N ALA A 235 -16.71 17.21 5.20
CA ALA A 235 -17.43 17.50 6.44
C ALA A 235 -18.87 16.97 6.36
N GLY A 236 -19.40 16.44 7.47
CA GLY A 236 -20.81 16.08 7.62
C GLY A 236 -21.04 14.57 7.78
N SER A 237 -22.21 14.08 7.35
CA SER A 237 -22.64 12.70 7.61
C SER A 237 -23.03 11.94 6.35
N VAL A 238 -22.31 10.86 6.06
CA VAL A 238 -22.65 9.90 5.00
C VAL A 238 -22.89 8.51 5.57
N ILE A 239 -23.69 7.71 4.87
CA ILE A 239 -23.69 6.25 4.98
C ILE A 239 -22.99 5.64 3.77
N THR A 240 -22.60 4.37 3.88
CA THR A 240 -21.96 3.63 2.79
C THR A 240 -22.49 2.20 2.72
N GLY A 241 -22.41 1.63 1.53
CA GLY A 241 -22.75 0.26 1.23
C GLY A 241 -22.19 -0.13 -0.13
N ILE A 242 -22.55 -1.31 -0.60
CA ILE A 242 -22.35 -1.73 -1.98
C ILE A 242 -23.54 -1.24 -2.82
N ALA A 243 -23.24 -0.74 -4.02
CA ALA A 243 -24.19 -0.51 -5.10
C ALA A 243 -24.01 -1.58 -6.18
N VAL A 244 -25.09 -1.91 -6.90
CA VAL A 244 -25.04 -2.83 -8.05
C VAL A 244 -25.84 -2.26 -9.22
N LYS A 245 -25.40 -2.55 -10.44
CA LYS A 245 -26.07 -2.20 -11.69
C LYS A 245 -26.56 -3.46 -12.37
N LEU A 246 -27.85 -3.53 -12.67
CA LEU A 246 -28.46 -4.70 -13.29
C LEU A 246 -28.20 -4.73 -14.79
N GLY A 247 -27.69 -5.86 -15.30
CA GLY A 247 -27.10 -5.97 -16.64
C GLY A 247 -27.98 -5.48 -17.79
N ALA A 248 -29.16 -6.07 -17.96
CA ALA A 248 -30.05 -5.75 -19.08
C ALA A 248 -30.87 -4.45 -18.90
N GLY A 249 -30.95 -3.92 -17.67
CA GLY A 249 -31.79 -2.77 -17.33
C GLY A 249 -31.04 -1.46 -17.09
N GLY A 250 -29.75 -1.51 -16.73
CA GLY A 250 -28.96 -0.35 -16.31
C GLY A 250 -29.37 0.25 -14.95
N THR A 251 -30.45 -0.25 -14.33
CA THR A 251 -30.93 0.15 -13.01
C THR A 251 -29.85 -0.04 -11.97
N VAL A 252 -29.57 1.00 -11.19
CA VAL A 252 -28.67 0.93 -10.03
C VAL A 252 -29.49 0.78 -8.74
N GLU A 253 -29.17 -0.25 -7.96
CA GLU A 253 -29.70 -0.47 -6.62
C GLU A 253 -28.58 -0.33 -5.56
N TYR A 254 -28.97 -0.06 -4.31
CA TYR A 254 -28.08 0.47 -3.27
C TYR A 254 -28.34 -0.17 -1.90
N GLY A 255 -27.32 -0.20 -1.05
CA GLY A 255 -27.42 -0.52 0.39
C GLY A 255 -27.09 -1.96 0.77
N TYR A 256 -26.48 -2.72 -0.14
CA TYR A 256 -26.06 -4.09 0.13
C TYR A 256 -24.81 -4.13 1.04
N HIS A 257 -24.73 -5.15 1.89
CA HIS A 257 -23.63 -5.35 2.84
C HIS A 257 -23.46 -6.83 3.26
N ILE A 258 -24.26 -7.74 2.69
CA ILE A 258 -24.20 -9.19 2.91
C ILE A 258 -23.81 -9.85 1.60
N VAL A 259 -22.84 -10.77 1.64
CA VAL A 259 -22.59 -11.75 0.58
C VAL A 259 -23.08 -13.12 1.07
N SER A 260 -23.91 -13.80 0.29
CA SER A 260 -24.43 -15.13 0.60
C SER A 260 -24.15 -16.10 -0.55
N PHE A 261 -23.47 -17.20 -0.24
CA PHE A 261 -23.25 -18.32 -1.14
C PHE A 261 -24.38 -19.33 -0.92
N ILE A 262 -25.17 -19.60 -1.97
CA ILE A 262 -26.34 -20.47 -1.93
C ILE A 262 -26.13 -21.64 -2.89
N GLY A 263 -26.52 -22.85 -2.46
CA GLY A 263 -26.54 -24.06 -3.28
C GLY A 263 -27.92 -24.72 -3.31
N PRO A 264 -28.05 -25.92 -3.92
CA PRO A 264 -29.31 -26.64 -4.07
C PRO A 264 -30.06 -26.89 -2.75
N ASN A 265 -29.31 -26.98 -1.65
CA ASN A 265 -29.79 -27.32 -0.31
C ASN A 265 -30.07 -26.09 0.59
N GLY A 266 -29.77 -24.87 0.12
CA GLY A 266 -29.94 -23.63 0.88
C GLY A 266 -28.68 -22.76 0.96
N GLU A 267 -28.63 -21.85 1.95
CA GLU A 267 -27.46 -21.00 2.21
C GLU A 267 -26.30 -21.83 2.78
N ILE A 268 -25.17 -21.88 2.07
CA ILE A 268 -23.95 -22.60 2.46
C ILE A 268 -23.11 -21.73 3.39
N LYS A 269 -23.00 -20.44 3.06
CA LYS A 269 -22.18 -19.48 3.79
C LYS A 269 -22.78 -18.07 3.65
N LYS A 270 -22.85 -17.37 4.78
CA LYS A 270 -23.21 -15.95 4.84
C LYS A 270 -22.03 -15.14 5.37
N ILE A 271 -21.75 -14.01 4.72
CA ILE A 271 -20.64 -13.11 5.03
C ILE A 271 -21.22 -11.70 5.14
N ASP A 272 -21.51 -11.29 6.37
CA ASP A 272 -21.92 -9.91 6.70
C ASP A 272 -20.67 -9.01 6.74
N LEU A 273 -20.61 -7.99 5.90
CA LEU A 273 -19.52 -6.99 5.84
C LEU A 273 -19.69 -5.88 6.90
N GLY A 274 -20.81 -5.88 7.62
CA GLY A 274 -21.20 -4.92 8.63
C GLY A 274 -22.46 -4.16 8.22
N TYR A 275 -23.61 -4.60 8.75
CA TYR A 275 -24.95 -3.98 8.63
C TYR A 275 -24.97 -2.44 8.73
N GLN A 276 -24.04 -1.84 9.48
CA GLN A 276 -23.77 -0.41 9.44
C GLN A 276 -22.48 -0.15 8.68
N ASN A 277 -22.58 0.51 7.53
CA ASN A 277 -21.48 1.22 6.88
C ASN A 277 -20.24 0.37 6.55
N LEU A 278 -20.44 -0.90 6.15
CA LEU A 278 -19.38 -1.83 5.74
C LEU A 278 -18.24 -1.93 6.76
N LYS A 279 -18.60 -1.97 8.05
CA LYS A 279 -17.65 -1.81 9.17
C LYS A 279 -16.45 -2.77 9.15
N LYS A 280 -16.54 -3.97 8.57
CA LYS A 280 -15.38 -4.87 8.43
C LYS A 280 -14.31 -4.32 7.48
N TRP A 281 -14.68 -3.48 6.52
CA TRP A 281 -13.77 -2.84 5.56
C TRP A 281 -13.38 -1.41 5.95
N HIS A 282 -13.74 -0.96 7.17
CA HIS A 282 -13.33 0.34 7.72
C HIS A 282 -13.58 1.54 6.82
N VAL A 283 -14.59 1.46 5.92
CA VAL A 283 -14.80 2.44 4.85
C VAL A 283 -14.97 3.85 5.40
N LEU A 284 -15.87 4.05 6.36
CA LEU A 284 -16.03 5.37 6.99
C LEU A 284 -14.89 5.72 7.93
N ASP A 285 -14.18 4.75 8.52
CA ASP A 285 -13.03 5.05 9.37
C ASP A 285 -11.88 5.65 8.53
N VAL A 286 -11.66 5.15 7.31
CA VAL A 286 -10.70 5.72 6.33
C VAL A 286 -11.16 7.11 5.86
N VAL A 287 -12.43 7.26 5.49
CA VAL A 287 -12.98 8.53 4.99
C VAL A 287 -12.91 9.64 6.05
N ASN A 288 -13.32 9.34 7.28
CA ASN A 288 -13.22 10.28 8.42
C ASN A 288 -11.76 10.66 8.73
N TYR A 289 -10.80 9.81 8.36
CA TYR A 289 -9.38 10.08 8.55
C TYR A 289 -8.81 10.99 7.45
N ILE A 290 -9.26 10.80 6.21
CA ILE A 290 -8.95 11.67 5.06
C ILE A 290 -9.51 13.08 5.31
N ASP A 291 -10.77 13.16 5.76
CA ASP A 291 -11.42 14.37 6.25
C ASP A 291 -10.59 15.08 7.32
N SER A 292 -10.25 14.37 8.41
CA SER A 292 -9.44 14.92 9.51
C SER A 292 -8.05 15.42 9.08
N ILE A 293 -7.44 14.82 8.06
CA ILE A 293 -6.16 15.26 7.51
C ILE A 293 -6.30 16.51 6.66
N TYR A 294 -7.33 16.60 5.83
CA TYR A 294 -7.65 17.81 5.07
C TYR A 294 -7.89 18.99 6.02
N ASP A 295 -8.77 18.81 7.01
CA ASP A 295 -9.10 19.82 8.02
C ASP A 295 -7.89 20.20 8.89
N THR A 296 -7.01 19.24 9.21
CA THR A 296 -5.73 19.53 9.89
C THR A 296 -4.83 20.40 9.01
N ALA A 297 -4.58 19.99 7.76
CA ALA A 297 -3.68 20.70 6.86
C ALA A 297 -4.19 22.13 6.56
N TRP A 298 -5.50 22.30 6.40
CA TRP A 298 -6.11 23.62 6.28
C TRP A 298 -5.95 24.47 7.55
N SER A 299 -6.17 23.88 8.73
CA SER A 299 -5.98 24.57 10.01
C SER A 299 -4.54 25.05 10.22
N TYR A 300 -3.55 24.24 9.83
CA TYR A 300 -2.12 24.62 9.86
C TYR A 300 -1.84 25.76 8.87
N ALA A 301 -2.32 25.67 7.62
CA ALA A 301 -2.16 26.73 6.62
C ALA A 301 -2.76 28.07 7.10
N LYS A 302 -3.97 28.08 7.68
CA LYS A 302 -4.58 29.30 8.24
C LYS A 302 -3.78 29.87 9.40
N ALA A 303 -3.32 29.04 10.34
CA ALA A 303 -2.49 29.49 11.47
C ALA A 303 -1.14 30.08 11.01
N TYR A 304 -0.51 29.46 10.00
CA TYR A 304 0.76 29.90 9.44
C TYR A 304 0.63 31.20 8.63
N HIS A 305 -0.43 31.35 7.82
CA HIS A 305 -0.78 32.63 7.16
C HIS A 305 -0.99 33.75 8.16
N GLN A 306 -1.79 33.50 9.22
CA GLN A 306 -2.04 34.47 10.28
C GLN A 306 -0.74 34.87 11.02
N MET A 307 0.16 33.91 11.27
CA MET A 307 1.47 34.18 11.87
C MET A 307 2.32 35.10 10.96
N LEU A 308 2.47 34.77 9.68
CA LEU A 308 3.28 35.57 8.75
C LEU A 308 2.73 36.98 8.55
N ARG A 309 1.41 37.12 8.37
CA ARG A 309 0.76 38.44 8.31
C ARG A 309 0.85 39.21 9.64
N GLY A 310 0.83 38.51 10.78
CA GLY A 310 1.06 39.10 12.10
C GLY A 310 2.48 39.66 12.31
N VAL A 311 3.47 39.11 11.60
CA VAL A 311 4.85 39.65 11.52
C VAL A 311 4.97 40.80 10.49
N GLY A 312 3.95 40.99 9.65
CA GLY A 312 3.87 42.07 8.65
C GLY A 312 4.18 41.64 7.22
N TYR A 313 4.32 40.35 6.94
CA TYR A 313 4.54 39.84 5.58
C TYR A 313 3.24 39.83 4.78
N THR A 314 3.25 40.43 3.59
CA THR A 314 2.13 40.49 2.63
C THR A 314 2.46 39.87 1.28
N ASN A 315 3.67 39.30 1.12
CA ASN A 315 4.11 38.63 -0.10
C ASN A 315 5.15 37.54 0.23
N LYS A 316 5.10 36.40 -0.47
CA LYS A 316 6.05 35.27 -0.35
C LYS A 316 7.52 35.71 -0.38
N ASN A 317 7.87 36.66 -1.25
CA ASN A 317 9.23 37.15 -1.44
C ASN A 317 9.77 38.02 -0.27
N GLN A 318 8.93 38.31 0.74
CA GLN A 318 9.35 38.98 1.97
C GLN A 318 9.65 37.99 3.10
N VAL A 319 9.20 36.73 2.98
CA VAL A 319 9.35 35.70 4.01
C VAL A 319 10.78 35.13 3.96
N PRO A 320 11.56 35.22 5.06
CA PRO A 320 12.92 34.68 5.08
C PRO A 320 12.97 33.16 4.85
N ASP A 321 14.04 32.69 4.20
CA ASP A 321 14.25 31.26 3.88
C ASP A 321 14.14 30.33 5.09
N ASN A 322 14.51 30.79 6.29
CA ASN A 322 14.41 30.02 7.53
C ASN A 322 12.99 29.92 8.11
N LEU A 323 12.02 30.63 7.52
CA LEU A 323 10.59 30.48 7.78
C LEU A 323 9.89 29.74 6.64
N LEU A 324 10.39 29.81 5.40
CA LEU A 324 9.81 29.11 4.25
C LEU A 324 9.63 27.61 4.56
N VAL A 325 8.38 27.21 4.71
CA VAL A 325 7.99 25.81 4.85
C VAL A 325 8.24 25.11 3.52
N VAL A 326 9.23 24.24 3.49
CA VAL A 326 9.47 23.29 2.38
C VAL A 326 8.83 21.95 2.77
N PRO A 327 7.93 21.38 1.94
CA PRO A 327 7.46 20.01 2.14
C PRO A 327 8.64 19.03 2.09
N PRO A 328 8.66 17.94 2.88
CA PRO A 328 9.73 16.96 2.81
C PRO A 328 9.69 16.22 1.47
N ASP A 329 10.59 16.60 0.56
CA ASP A 329 10.86 15.95 -0.72
C ASP A 329 12.01 14.94 -0.58
N VAL A 330 11.93 13.80 -1.25
CA VAL A 330 12.93 12.73 -1.17
C VAL A 330 13.10 12.04 -2.53
N VAL A 331 14.24 12.29 -3.19
CA VAL A 331 14.53 11.76 -4.52
C VAL A 331 15.15 10.36 -4.43
N PHE A 332 14.39 9.38 -4.88
CA PHE A 332 14.75 7.97 -5.02
C PHE A 332 14.74 7.55 -6.50
N PRO A 333 15.48 6.51 -6.92
CA PRO A 333 15.38 5.97 -8.27
C PRO A 333 14.04 5.25 -8.47
N THR A 334 13.57 5.19 -9.71
CA THR A 334 12.37 4.43 -10.12
C THR A 334 12.73 2.99 -10.52
N PRO A 335 11.77 2.04 -10.56
CA PRO A 335 11.97 0.65 -10.99
C PRO A 335 12.53 0.60 -12.40
N TRP A 336 11.95 1.40 -13.30
CA TRP A 336 12.45 1.58 -14.67
C TRP A 336 13.92 2.05 -14.70
N ASN A 337 14.34 2.90 -13.75
CA ASN A 337 15.74 3.32 -13.64
C ASN A 337 16.63 2.14 -13.18
N LEU A 338 16.17 1.36 -12.18
CA LEU A 338 16.85 0.16 -11.67
C LEU A 338 16.98 -0.95 -12.72
N GLU A 339 15.92 -1.21 -13.49
CA GLU A 339 15.89 -2.22 -14.54
C GLU A 339 16.73 -1.79 -15.76
N GLN A 340 16.54 -0.56 -16.27
CA GLN A 340 17.22 -0.13 -17.50
C GLN A 340 18.68 0.31 -17.28
N ASN A 341 18.98 1.03 -16.19
CA ASN A 341 20.32 1.58 -15.96
C ASN A 341 21.21 0.69 -15.07
N TYR A 342 20.63 -0.21 -14.27
CA TYR A 342 21.37 -1.10 -13.37
C TYR A 342 21.14 -2.60 -13.62
N SER A 343 20.35 -2.95 -14.66
CA SER A 343 20.08 -4.31 -15.14
C SER A 343 19.48 -5.28 -14.09
N MET A 344 18.66 -4.76 -13.17
CA MET A 344 18.01 -5.56 -12.11
C MET A 344 16.80 -6.37 -12.61
N THR A 345 16.58 -7.57 -12.06
CA THR A 345 15.32 -8.32 -12.24
C THR A 345 14.20 -7.75 -11.36
N PRO A 346 12.90 -7.99 -11.64
CA PRO A 346 11.80 -7.46 -10.82
C PRO A 346 11.87 -7.84 -9.33
N GLU A 347 12.45 -8.99 -9.00
CA GLU A 347 12.66 -9.42 -7.61
C GLU A 347 13.86 -8.74 -6.95
N GLU A 348 14.87 -8.34 -7.73
CA GLU A 348 15.98 -7.51 -7.26
C GLU A 348 15.51 -6.07 -7.06
N VAL A 349 14.68 -5.53 -7.97
CA VAL A 349 13.97 -4.25 -7.78
C VAL A 349 13.13 -4.27 -6.51
N MET A 350 12.35 -5.34 -6.28
CA MET A 350 11.60 -5.53 -5.02
C MET A 350 12.53 -5.52 -3.81
N ALA A 351 13.62 -6.30 -3.84
CA ALA A 351 14.60 -6.35 -2.75
C ALA A 351 15.30 -5.01 -2.52
N TYR A 352 15.62 -4.25 -3.59
CA TYR A 352 16.22 -2.91 -3.53
C TYR A 352 15.33 -1.97 -2.72
N TYR A 353 14.02 -1.95 -3.03
CA TYR A 353 13.09 -1.15 -2.26
C TYR A 353 13.04 -1.63 -0.81
N VAL A 354 12.80 -2.91 -0.51
CA VAL A 354 12.73 -3.36 0.90
C VAL A 354 14.03 -3.04 1.68
N GLY A 355 15.20 -3.10 1.03
CA GLY A 355 16.48 -2.67 1.62
C GLY A 355 16.54 -1.17 1.90
N LEU A 356 16.07 -0.35 0.95
CA LEU A 356 15.94 1.10 1.08
C LEU A 356 14.97 1.43 2.23
N LEU A 357 13.86 0.69 2.34
CA LEU A 357 12.84 0.88 3.36
C LEU A 357 13.38 0.61 4.78
N GLU A 358 14.07 -0.52 4.99
CA GLU A 358 14.72 -0.84 6.28
C GLU A 358 15.86 0.14 6.61
N SER A 359 16.54 0.67 5.59
CA SER A 359 17.61 1.66 5.78
C SER A 359 17.08 3.06 6.11
N LEU A 360 15.95 3.47 5.51
CA LEU A 360 15.20 4.66 5.89
C LEU A 360 14.63 4.51 7.31
N GLN A 361 14.11 3.33 7.67
CA GLN A 361 13.64 3.03 9.02
C GLN A 361 14.76 3.20 10.05
N LYS A 362 15.95 2.68 9.77
CA LYS A 362 17.13 2.91 10.59
C LYS A 362 17.45 4.41 10.67
N TRP A 363 17.49 5.11 9.53
CA TRP A 363 17.77 6.55 9.48
C TRP A 363 16.81 7.36 10.37
N PHE A 364 15.49 7.12 10.30
CA PHE A 364 14.49 7.83 11.10
C PHE A 364 14.51 7.45 12.60
N ASN A 365 15.00 6.27 12.97
CA ASN A 365 15.23 5.91 14.38
C ASN A 365 16.49 6.56 14.98
N GLU A 366 17.55 6.74 14.16
CA GLU A 366 18.88 7.16 14.62
C GLU A 366 19.16 8.67 14.40
N SER A 367 18.42 9.34 13.50
CA SER A 367 18.68 10.72 13.06
C SER A 367 17.74 11.77 13.67
N ASN A 368 18.18 13.03 13.66
CA ASN A 368 17.35 14.16 14.04
C ASN A 368 16.43 14.58 12.87
N TYR A 369 15.15 14.87 13.16
CA TYR A 369 14.15 15.31 12.17
C TYR A 369 14.61 16.49 11.29
N ARG A 370 15.48 17.38 11.80
CA ARG A 370 16.06 18.52 11.06
C ARG A 370 16.98 18.11 9.91
N LEU A 371 17.43 16.85 9.87
CA LEU A 371 18.27 16.32 8.80
C LEU A 371 17.47 15.72 7.64
N ALA A 372 16.12 15.71 7.71
CA ALA A 372 15.28 15.09 6.68
C ALA A 372 15.43 15.76 5.29
N GLN A 373 15.78 17.04 5.25
CA GLN A 373 16.14 17.77 4.02
C GLN A 373 17.41 17.26 3.31
N TYR A 374 18.17 16.34 3.94
CA TYR A 374 19.33 15.67 3.38
C TYR A 374 19.06 14.18 3.09
N LEU A 375 17.80 13.74 3.18
CA LEU A 375 17.43 12.34 2.93
C LEU A 375 17.42 12.06 1.42
N SER A 376 18.05 10.96 1.01
CA SER A 376 18.15 10.50 -0.37
C SER A 376 18.60 9.04 -0.36
N HIS A 377 18.33 8.29 -1.42
CA HIS A 377 18.86 6.92 -1.58
C HIS A 377 20.38 6.86 -1.41
N LEU A 378 21.13 7.82 -1.98
CA LEU A 378 22.59 7.89 -1.89
C LEU A 378 23.12 8.04 -0.45
N ASN A 379 22.27 8.51 0.47
CA ASN A 379 22.63 8.79 1.86
C ASN A 379 22.21 7.68 2.84
N VAL A 380 21.60 6.59 2.34
CA VAL A 380 21.39 5.36 3.11
C VAL A 380 22.36 4.25 2.67
N THR A 381 22.50 3.18 3.48
CA THR A 381 23.43 2.07 3.20
C THR A 381 22.77 0.71 3.34
N MET A 382 22.83 -0.11 2.28
CA MET A 382 22.21 -1.44 2.18
C MET A 382 23.04 -2.36 1.27
N PRO A 383 22.88 -3.70 1.34
CA PRO A 383 23.49 -4.63 0.38
C PRO A 383 23.17 -4.29 -1.08
N ASP A 384 24.05 -4.67 -2.02
CA ASP A 384 23.70 -4.68 -3.45
C ASP A 384 22.89 -5.94 -3.74
N VAL A 385 21.61 -5.75 -4.08
CA VAL A 385 20.63 -6.83 -4.24
C VAL A 385 20.84 -7.67 -5.51
N ARG A 386 21.75 -7.25 -6.39
CA ARG A 386 22.25 -8.07 -7.52
C ARG A 386 23.34 -9.06 -7.08
N GLU A 387 23.82 -8.96 -5.83
CA GLU A 387 24.68 -9.96 -5.19
C GLU A 387 23.82 -10.87 -4.30
N TRP A 388 23.61 -12.13 -4.71
CA TRP A 388 22.71 -13.05 -4.00
C TRP A 388 23.17 -14.50 -4.00
N LEU A 389 22.66 -15.27 -3.04
CA LEU A 389 23.06 -16.66 -2.78
C LEU A 389 22.11 -17.64 -3.50
N LYS A 390 22.66 -18.69 -4.12
CA LYS A 390 21.93 -19.66 -4.95
C LYS A 390 22.01 -21.08 -4.37
N ASN A 391 20.88 -21.80 -4.41
CA ASN A 391 20.69 -23.16 -3.88
C ASN A 391 21.22 -23.28 -2.44
N VAL A 392 20.53 -22.63 -1.51
CA VAL A 392 20.99 -22.39 -0.15
C VAL A 392 20.28 -23.29 0.85
N VAL A 393 21.06 -23.97 1.69
CA VAL A 393 20.57 -24.71 2.86
C VAL A 393 20.77 -23.84 4.09
N ILE A 394 19.67 -23.51 4.79
CA ILE A 394 19.69 -22.77 6.05
C ILE A 394 19.43 -23.76 7.20
N ARG A 395 20.31 -23.76 8.19
CA ARG A 395 20.26 -24.66 9.35
C ARG A 395 20.11 -23.88 10.65
N PHE A 396 19.40 -24.49 11.59
CA PHE A 396 19.44 -24.10 13.01
C PHE A 396 20.87 -24.24 13.57
N PRO A 397 21.22 -23.56 14.69
CA PRO A 397 22.53 -23.67 15.33
C PRO A 397 22.93 -25.09 15.79
N ASN A 398 21.99 -26.04 15.82
CA ASN A 398 22.23 -27.45 16.14
C ASN A 398 22.52 -28.33 14.89
N GLY A 399 22.61 -27.75 13.70
CA GLY A 399 22.87 -28.44 12.43
C GLY A 399 21.62 -29.00 11.71
N THR A 400 20.44 -29.01 12.36
CA THR A 400 19.20 -29.45 11.71
C THR A 400 18.75 -28.43 10.64
N ILE A 401 18.29 -28.93 9.50
CA ILE A 401 17.81 -28.06 8.40
C ILE A 401 16.56 -27.32 8.88
N TRP A 402 16.55 -26.01 8.68
CA TRP A 402 15.37 -25.15 8.89
C TRP A 402 14.63 -24.93 7.57
N LEU A 403 15.35 -24.55 6.52
CA LEU A 403 14.78 -24.22 5.21
C LEU A 403 15.79 -24.49 4.08
N ASN A 404 15.30 -24.96 2.93
CA ASN A 404 16.06 -25.06 1.69
C ASN A 404 15.44 -24.08 0.68
N VAL A 405 16.25 -23.23 0.04
CA VAL A 405 15.79 -22.15 -0.84
C VAL A 405 16.60 -22.11 -2.15
N THR A 406 15.97 -21.80 -3.28
CA THR A 406 16.64 -21.74 -4.60
C THR A 406 17.44 -20.45 -4.77
N ARG A 407 16.94 -19.34 -4.22
CA ARG A 407 17.54 -18.00 -4.24
C ARG A 407 17.38 -17.34 -2.88
N LEU A 408 18.38 -16.60 -2.42
CA LEU A 408 18.36 -15.79 -1.19
C LEU A 408 19.05 -14.46 -1.50
N ILE A 409 18.27 -13.37 -1.52
CA ILE A 409 18.74 -11.99 -1.71
C ILE A 409 18.80 -11.32 -0.34
N PRO A 410 19.98 -10.96 0.20
CA PRO A 410 20.07 -10.21 1.46
C PRO A 410 19.53 -8.79 1.31
N ILE A 411 18.58 -8.43 2.17
CA ILE A 411 17.92 -7.11 2.20
C ILE A 411 18.65 -6.19 3.19
N TRP A 412 19.03 -6.72 4.35
CA TRP A 412 19.81 -5.99 5.34
C TRP A 412 20.67 -6.91 6.20
N TYR A 413 21.83 -6.40 6.61
CA TYR A 413 22.74 -7.06 7.54
C TYR A 413 23.54 -5.99 8.32
N PRO A 414 23.51 -5.96 9.66
CA PRO A 414 24.13 -4.91 10.46
C PRO A 414 25.63 -5.19 10.71
N GLY A 415 26.40 -5.38 9.63
CA GLY A 415 27.82 -5.70 9.69
C GLY A 415 28.38 -6.12 8.33
N ILE A 416 29.44 -6.92 8.35
CA ILE A 416 30.08 -7.51 7.18
C ILE A 416 30.14 -9.03 7.37
N GLN A 417 29.88 -9.82 6.33
CA GLN A 417 29.90 -11.28 6.38
C GLN A 417 30.46 -11.87 5.08
N THR A 418 31.57 -12.61 5.17
CA THR A 418 32.03 -13.45 4.07
C THR A 418 31.26 -14.77 4.04
N PHE A 419 30.83 -15.18 2.86
CA PHE A 419 30.21 -16.48 2.58
C PHE A 419 31.16 -17.32 1.71
N TYR A 420 31.40 -18.55 2.15
CA TYR A 420 32.19 -19.57 1.46
C TYR A 420 31.23 -20.61 0.86
N PRO A 421 31.15 -20.73 -0.49
CA PRO A 421 30.26 -21.69 -1.13
C PRO A 421 30.56 -23.15 -0.79
N GLY A 422 29.50 -23.95 -0.64
CA GLY A 422 29.56 -25.36 -0.23
C GLY A 422 29.87 -25.59 1.25
N GLN A 423 30.02 -24.54 2.07
CA GLN A 423 30.37 -24.61 3.49
C GLN A 423 29.29 -24.00 4.37
N ASP A 424 29.14 -24.50 5.60
CA ASP A 424 28.17 -23.96 6.58
C ASP A 424 28.72 -22.65 7.18
N ASN A 425 28.22 -21.50 6.72
CA ASN A 425 28.64 -20.17 7.19
C ASN A 425 27.79 -19.73 8.39
N VAL A 426 28.40 -19.59 9.57
CA VAL A 426 27.69 -19.12 10.79
C VAL A 426 27.45 -17.61 10.71
N LEU A 427 26.19 -17.18 10.68
CA LEU A 427 25.82 -15.76 10.74
C LEU A 427 26.25 -15.13 12.07
N GLN A 428 27.04 -14.06 12.00
CA GLN A 428 27.44 -13.31 13.20
C GLN A 428 26.33 -12.39 13.71
N ASN A 429 25.55 -11.80 12.80
CA ASN A 429 24.40 -10.93 13.08
C ASN A 429 23.10 -11.53 12.53
N PRO A 430 21.92 -11.06 12.97
CA PRO A 430 20.67 -11.35 12.26
C PRO A 430 20.68 -10.74 10.85
N MET A 431 19.91 -11.34 9.94
CA MET A 431 19.77 -10.93 8.54
C MET A 431 18.30 -10.88 8.14
N GLY A 432 17.91 -9.84 7.39
CA GLY A 432 16.68 -9.85 6.59
C GLY A 432 17.00 -10.28 5.16
N ALA A 433 16.24 -11.20 4.59
CA ALA A 433 16.44 -11.67 3.22
C ALA A 433 15.12 -12.01 2.51
N LEU A 434 15.07 -11.80 1.20
CA LEU A 434 14.03 -12.35 0.33
C LEU A 434 14.50 -13.74 -0.13
N VAL A 435 13.71 -14.78 0.11
CA VAL A 435 14.03 -16.15 -0.31
C VAL A 435 12.99 -16.73 -1.23
N GLN A 436 13.45 -17.45 -2.26
CA GLN A 436 12.61 -18.24 -3.14
C GLN A 436 12.61 -19.70 -2.68
N LEU A 437 11.41 -20.24 -2.46
CA LEU A 437 11.18 -21.63 -2.10
C LEU A 437 11.28 -22.56 -3.33
N PRO A 438 11.52 -23.87 -3.16
CA PRO A 438 11.66 -24.81 -4.28
C PRO A 438 10.42 -25.01 -5.17
N ASN A 439 9.27 -24.46 -4.79
CA ASN A 439 8.04 -24.38 -5.59
C ASN A 439 7.94 -23.08 -6.42
N GLY A 440 8.91 -22.16 -6.30
CA GLY A 440 8.96 -20.87 -6.99
C GLY A 440 8.43 -19.68 -6.17
N GLU A 441 7.76 -19.92 -5.04
CA GLU A 441 7.17 -18.87 -4.20
C GLU A 441 8.24 -18.04 -3.48
N TRP A 442 8.00 -16.75 -3.34
CA TRP A 442 8.87 -15.82 -2.64
C TRP A 442 8.33 -15.47 -1.25
N MET A 443 9.21 -15.46 -0.25
CA MET A 443 8.88 -15.01 1.10
C MET A 443 10.01 -14.17 1.72
N TYR A 444 9.66 -13.23 2.59
CA TYR A 444 10.62 -12.55 3.46
C TYR A 444 10.95 -13.44 4.67
N VAL A 445 12.23 -13.56 5.00
CA VAL A 445 12.70 -14.24 6.21
C VAL A 445 13.65 -13.35 7.01
N GLN A 446 13.48 -13.38 8.33
CA GLN A 446 14.46 -12.86 9.28
C GLN A 446 15.24 -14.04 9.85
N ILE A 447 16.50 -14.19 9.47
CA ILE A 447 17.39 -15.27 9.90
C ILE A 447 18.16 -14.81 11.15
N PRO A 448 18.03 -15.46 12.32
CA PRO A 448 18.74 -15.06 13.52
C PRO A 448 20.26 -15.29 13.44
N SER A 449 21.03 -14.58 14.27
CA SER A 449 22.46 -14.88 14.46
C SER A 449 22.67 -16.30 15.00
N GLY A 450 23.82 -16.90 14.66
CA GLY A 450 24.17 -18.28 15.01
C GLY A 450 23.55 -19.35 14.11
N TYR A 451 22.61 -19.01 13.22
CA TYR A 451 22.17 -19.92 12.16
C TYR A 451 23.28 -20.12 11.12
N MET A 452 23.28 -21.28 10.47
CA MET A 452 24.27 -21.62 9.44
C MET A 452 23.64 -21.53 8.05
N ILE A 453 24.32 -20.85 7.13
CA ILE A 453 23.92 -20.68 5.73
C ILE A 453 24.96 -21.37 4.84
N ASN A 454 24.53 -22.34 4.05
CA ASN A 454 25.37 -23.05 3.09
C ASN A 454 24.85 -22.80 1.66
N PRO A 455 25.42 -21.83 0.93
CA PRO A 455 25.08 -21.56 -0.46
C PRO A 455 25.89 -22.46 -1.39
N ALA A 456 25.28 -23.09 -2.39
CA ALA A 456 26.03 -23.86 -3.37
C ALA A 456 26.83 -22.96 -4.33
N LEU A 457 26.24 -21.80 -4.69
CA LEU A 457 26.79 -20.81 -5.62
C LEU A 457 26.42 -19.40 -5.15
N ILE A 458 27.14 -18.40 -5.68
CA ILE A 458 26.86 -16.98 -5.45
C ILE A 458 26.71 -16.31 -6.81
N HIS A 459 25.63 -15.55 -6.98
CA HIS A 459 25.39 -14.73 -8.16
C HIS A 459 25.90 -13.31 -7.93
N THR A 460 26.45 -12.72 -8.97
CA THR A 460 26.85 -11.32 -9.07
C THR A 460 26.46 -10.81 -10.47
N PRO A 461 26.44 -9.50 -10.72
CA PRO A 461 26.28 -8.96 -12.08
C PRO A 461 27.22 -9.60 -13.12
N PHE A 462 28.47 -9.92 -12.78
CA PHE A 462 29.41 -10.60 -13.68
C PHE A 462 29.16 -12.12 -13.86
N GLY A 463 28.07 -12.66 -13.30
CA GLY A 463 27.68 -14.07 -13.37
C GLY A 463 27.86 -14.85 -12.06
N GLU A 464 27.77 -16.17 -12.16
CA GLU A 464 27.80 -17.09 -11.00
C GLU A 464 29.22 -17.54 -10.64
N THR A 465 29.50 -17.65 -9.35
CA THR A 465 30.82 -18.00 -8.82
C THR A 465 30.76 -18.93 -7.61
N THR A 466 31.85 -19.68 -7.42
CA THR A 466 32.18 -20.45 -6.20
C THR A 466 33.22 -19.74 -5.33
N ASN A 467 33.69 -18.55 -5.72
CA ASN A 467 34.63 -17.77 -4.94
C ASN A 467 33.98 -17.25 -3.64
N PRO A 468 34.76 -17.02 -2.57
CA PRO A 468 34.25 -16.34 -1.37
C PRO A 468 33.79 -14.92 -1.71
N TRP A 469 32.55 -14.59 -1.36
CA TRP A 469 31.97 -13.25 -1.51
C TRP A 469 31.72 -12.63 -0.14
N THR A 470 31.77 -11.30 -0.05
CA THR A 470 31.59 -10.57 1.21
C THR A 470 30.39 -9.65 1.12
N LEU A 471 29.31 -10.05 1.80
CA LEU A 471 28.16 -9.21 2.05
C LEU A 471 28.58 -8.02 2.92
N GLN A 472 28.37 -6.82 2.38
CA GLN A 472 28.58 -5.54 3.07
C GLN A 472 27.56 -4.52 2.53
N PRO A 473 27.13 -3.53 3.32
CA PRO A 473 26.23 -2.49 2.86
C PRO A 473 26.99 -1.37 2.11
N TYR A 474 26.47 -0.98 0.95
CA TYR A 474 26.98 0.10 0.09
C TYR A 474 26.06 1.32 0.13
N GLN A 475 26.58 2.52 -0.15
CA GLN A 475 25.75 3.72 -0.31
C GLN A 475 24.78 3.55 -1.48
N GLY A 476 23.51 3.90 -1.28
CA GLY A 476 22.47 3.70 -2.29
C GLY A 476 22.16 2.25 -2.66
N GLY A 477 22.81 1.25 -2.03
CA GLY A 477 22.65 -0.16 -2.39
C GLY A 477 23.30 -0.59 -3.70
N PHE A 478 24.33 0.12 -4.16
CA PHE A 478 25.10 -0.27 -5.35
C PHE A 478 26.58 -0.49 -4.99
N ASN A 479 27.10 -1.67 -5.30
CA ASN A 479 28.53 -1.93 -5.21
C ASN A 479 29.24 -1.18 -6.35
N PRO A 480 30.17 -0.24 -6.07
CA PRO A 480 30.79 0.61 -7.09
C PRO A 480 31.61 -0.18 -8.13
N ILE A 481 31.96 -1.44 -7.86
CA ILE A 481 32.65 -2.31 -8.83
C ILE A 481 31.79 -2.61 -10.08
N TYR A 482 30.47 -2.37 -10.02
CA TYR A 482 29.52 -2.59 -11.12
C TYR A 482 29.05 -1.29 -11.81
N GLU A 483 29.59 -0.12 -11.49
CA GLU A 483 29.19 1.18 -12.09
C GLU A 483 29.36 1.25 -13.62
N GLN A 484 30.12 0.32 -14.21
CA GLN A 484 30.34 0.21 -15.66
C GLN A 484 29.83 -1.12 -16.24
N TYR A 485 29.08 -1.91 -15.46
CA TYR A 485 28.52 -3.16 -15.96
C TYR A 485 27.27 -2.90 -16.81
N GLN A 486 27.36 -3.25 -18.09
CA GLN A 486 26.20 -3.45 -18.95
C GLN A 486 25.96 -4.95 -19.06
N SER A 487 24.75 -5.40 -18.76
CA SER A 487 24.38 -6.79 -19.04
C SER A 487 24.52 -7.08 -20.54
N PRO A 488 24.97 -8.28 -20.95
CA PRO A 488 24.62 -8.76 -22.28
C PRO A 488 23.09 -8.77 -22.43
N GLU A 489 22.60 -8.50 -23.63
CA GLU A 489 21.16 -8.55 -23.92
C GLU A 489 20.61 -9.96 -23.64
N PRO A 490 19.39 -10.09 -23.08
CA PRO A 490 18.80 -11.40 -22.81
C PRO A 490 18.44 -12.14 -24.11
N GLU A 491 18.67 -13.46 -24.13
CA GLU A 491 18.17 -14.40 -25.15
C GLU A 491 16.68 -14.75 -24.97
#